data_AF-A0A218WD11-F1
#
_entry.id   AF-A0A218WD11-F1
#
_cell.length_a   1.000
_cell.length_b   1.000
_cell.length_c   1.000
_cell.angle_alpha   90.00
_cell.angle_beta   90.00
_cell.angle_gamma   90.00
#
_symmetry.space_group_name_H-M   'P 1'
#
loop_
_entity.id
_entity.type
_entity.pdbx_description
1 polymer ?
#
loop_
_entity_poly.entity_id
_entity_poly.type
_entity_poly.pdbx_seq_one_letter_code
_entity_poly.pdbx_strand_id
1 'polypeptide(L)'
;MIGKGPRVEELDEDVQSEVSNQQQTKSTSPPKGNIVFTLDNILYSKWLNRLHEFLAYFSQGALVTQNNHDILADFVARFVEILRNWWTIMGEADKVYFLCQNLAEAIRLMHVAFIRNPDDLKELK
;
A
#
# COMPACT_ATOMS: atom_id res chain seq x y z
N MET A 1 -36.92 -53.36 20.64
CA MET A 1 -35.45 -53.51 20.59
C MET A 1 -35.03 -53.41 19.14
N ILE A 2 -34.39 -52.31 18.78
CA ILE A 2 -33.93 -52.01 17.41
C ILE A 2 -32.62 -52.76 17.20
N GLY A 3 -32.55 -53.51 16.10
CA GLY A 3 -31.49 -54.46 15.82
C GLY A 3 -30.41 -53.94 14.87
N LYS A 4 -29.38 -54.79 14.80
CA LYS A 4 -28.33 -54.92 13.78
C LYS A 4 -27.28 -53.81 13.67
N GLY A 5 -26.05 -54.25 13.97
CA GLY A 5 -24.80 -53.52 13.82
C GLY A 5 -24.28 -53.43 12.38
N PRO A 6 -22.99 -53.07 12.22
CA PRO A 6 -22.49 -52.26 11.12
C PRO A 6 -21.91 -53.09 9.98
N ARG A 7 -21.91 -52.55 8.76
CA ARG A 7 -20.94 -52.94 7.72
C ARG A 7 -20.71 -51.79 6.73
N VAL A 8 -19.43 -51.51 6.54
CA VAL A 8 -18.81 -50.57 5.61
C VAL A 8 -19.02 -51.00 4.16
N GLU A 9 -19.37 -50.04 3.30
CA GLU A 9 -19.09 -50.09 1.86
C GLU A 9 -18.54 -48.71 1.46
N GLU A 10 -17.29 -48.73 0.99
CA GLU A 10 -16.64 -47.63 0.26
C GLU A 10 -17.50 -47.22 -0.92
N LEU A 11 -17.67 -45.91 -1.12
CA LEU A 11 -17.85 -45.36 -2.45
C LEU A 11 -17.06 -44.06 -2.52
N ASP A 12 -15.89 -44.18 -3.14
CA ASP A 12 -15.08 -43.10 -3.67
C ASP A 12 -15.83 -42.35 -4.80
N GLU A 13 -15.23 -41.21 -5.13
CA GLU A 13 -15.37 -40.45 -6.38
C GLU A 13 -16.29 -39.21 -6.36
N ASP A 14 -15.60 -38.10 -6.11
CA ASP A 14 -15.42 -37.01 -7.09
C ASP A 14 -16.55 -35.99 -7.26
N VAL A 15 -16.52 -34.94 -6.42
CA VAL A 15 -16.67 -33.55 -6.89
C VAL A 15 -15.85 -32.64 -5.94
N GLN A 16 -14.52 -32.66 -6.05
CA GLN A 16 -13.75 -31.50 -5.58
C GLN A 16 -13.88 -30.41 -6.65
N SER A 17 -14.83 -29.49 -6.41
CA SER A 17 -14.97 -28.28 -7.21
C SER A 17 -13.64 -27.57 -7.34
N GLU A 18 -13.18 -27.53 -8.58
CA GLU A 18 -12.11 -26.75 -9.14
C GLU A 18 -12.04 -25.35 -8.52
N VAL A 19 -11.17 -25.18 -7.51
CA VAL A 19 -10.79 -23.85 -7.01
C VAL A 19 -9.88 -23.27 -8.08
N SER A 20 -10.51 -22.56 -9.00
CA SER A 20 -9.86 -21.87 -10.09
C SER A 20 -8.76 -20.95 -9.55
N ASN A 21 -7.57 -21.26 -10.04
CA ASN A 21 -6.28 -20.66 -9.82
C ASN A 21 -6.30 -19.14 -10.10
N GLN A 22 -6.64 -18.32 -9.09
CA GLN A 22 -6.34 -16.89 -9.12
C GLN A 22 -5.13 -16.63 -8.22
N GLN A 23 -4.06 -16.23 -8.89
CA GLN A 23 -2.71 -16.01 -8.40
C GLN A 23 -2.69 -15.31 -7.03
N GLN A 24 -2.44 -16.09 -5.98
CA GLN A 24 -2.01 -15.56 -4.71
C GLN A 24 -0.57 -15.07 -4.89
N THR A 25 -0.41 -13.79 -5.22
CA THR A 25 0.88 -13.12 -5.12
C THR A 25 1.33 -13.25 -3.67
N LYS A 26 2.38 -14.05 -3.43
CA LYS A 26 3.04 -14.12 -2.13
C LYS A 26 3.44 -12.70 -1.74
N SER A 27 2.68 -12.11 -0.82
CA SER A 27 3.11 -10.93 -0.08
C SER A 27 4.27 -11.35 0.81
N THR A 28 5.49 -11.20 0.31
CA THR A 28 6.69 -11.32 1.14
C THR A 28 6.60 -10.21 2.19
N SER A 29 6.40 -10.60 3.45
CA SER A 29 6.45 -9.68 4.58
C SER A 29 7.83 -8.99 4.61
N PRO A 30 7.90 -7.64 4.67
CA PRO A 30 9.18 -6.96 4.69
C PRO A 30 9.92 -7.27 5.99
N PRO A 31 11.26 -7.42 5.95
CA PRO A 31 12.05 -7.68 7.14
C PRO A 31 11.90 -6.53 8.13
N LYS A 32 11.63 -6.86 9.40
CA LYS A 32 11.74 -5.93 10.54
C LYS A 32 13.20 -5.50 10.68
N GLY A 33 13.58 -4.46 9.96
CA GLY A 33 14.92 -3.89 10.03
C GLY A 33 14.97 -2.64 9.19
N ASN A 34 15.11 -1.50 9.86
CA ASN A 34 15.37 -0.16 9.33
C ASN A 34 15.15 -0.02 7.83
N ILE A 35 13.93 0.35 7.45
CA ILE A 35 13.68 0.73 6.06
C ILE A 35 14.32 2.09 5.84
N VAL A 36 15.58 2.06 5.40
CA VAL A 36 16.30 3.23 4.89
C VAL A 36 15.73 3.51 3.50
N PHE A 37 14.55 4.13 3.48
CA PHE A 37 13.96 4.68 2.26
C PHE A 37 14.72 5.95 1.89
N THR A 38 15.50 5.91 0.81
CA THR A 38 15.81 7.13 0.04
C THR A 38 14.74 7.26 -1.03
N LEU A 39 13.83 8.21 -0.83
CA LEU A 39 12.56 8.34 -1.55
C LEU A 39 12.69 8.86 -2.99
N ASP A 40 13.89 9.11 -3.53
CA ASP A 40 14.00 9.99 -4.70
C ASP A 40 14.54 9.44 -6.00
N ASN A 41 15.27 8.33 -6.01
CA ASN A 41 15.73 7.79 -7.29
C ASN A 41 14.62 6.95 -7.95
N ILE A 42 13.45 7.58 -8.14
CA ILE A 42 12.25 6.98 -8.70
C ILE A 42 12.21 7.30 -10.18
N LEU A 43 12.62 6.33 -11.01
CA LEU A 43 12.27 6.35 -12.43
C LEU A 43 10.75 6.42 -12.58
N TYR A 44 10.25 7.16 -13.58
CA TYR A 44 8.81 7.33 -13.79
C TYR A 44 8.03 5.99 -13.77
N SER A 45 8.59 4.95 -14.38
CA SER A 45 8.01 3.59 -14.42
C SER A 45 7.93 2.88 -13.06
N LYS A 46 8.56 3.43 -12.01
CA LYS A 46 8.60 2.87 -10.66
C LYS A 46 7.65 3.57 -9.69
N TRP A 47 6.96 4.64 -10.09
CA TRP A 47 6.04 5.37 -9.21
C TRP A 47 4.91 4.50 -8.67
N LEU A 48 4.35 3.59 -9.49
CA LEU A 48 3.31 2.68 -9.01
C LEU A 48 3.83 1.77 -7.89
N ASN A 49 5.04 1.23 -8.04
CA ASN A 49 5.68 0.41 -7.01
C ASN A 49 5.95 1.24 -5.74
N ARG A 50 6.33 2.51 -5.89
CA ARG A 50 6.58 3.40 -4.76
C ARG A 50 5.31 3.75 -3.99
N LEU A 51 4.18 3.96 -4.69
CA LEU A 51 2.89 4.14 -4.00
C LEU A 51 2.50 2.89 -3.19
N HIS A 52 2.80 1.68 -3.69
CA HIS A 52 2.59 0.45 -2.91
C HIS A 52 3.47 0.41 -1.65
N GLU A 53 4.71 0.89 -1.73
CA GLU A 53 5.58 0.99 -0.55
C GLU A 53 5.04 2.03 0.46
N PHE A 54 4.48 3.14 0.00
CA PHE A 54 3.84 4.13 0.87
C PHE A 54 2.60 3.56 1.56
N LEU A 55 1.78 2.79 0.82
CA LEU A 55 0.65 2.04 1.38
C LEU A 55 1.11 1.05 2.46
N ALA A 56 2.21 0.34 2.23
CA ALA A 56 2.78 -0.57 3.23
C ALA A 56 3.25 0.18 4.48
N TYR A 57 3.92 1.32 4.31
CA TYR A 57 4.35 2.19 5.40
C TYR A 57 3.14 2.70 6.22
N PHE A 58 2.08 3.17 5.55
CA PHE A 58 0.85 3.61 6.21
C PHE A 58 0.14 2.48 6.96
N SER A 59 0.09 1.29 6.37
CA SER A 59 -0.48 0.11 7.01
C SER A 59 0.30 -0.25 8.27
N GLN A 60 1.63 -0.21 8.23
CA GLN A 60 2.50 -0.44 9.39
C GLN A 60 2.31 0.65 10.46
N GLY A 61 2.24 1.92 10.05
CA GLY A 61 2.03 3.06 10.93
C GLY A 61 0.69 2.98 11.66
N ALA A 62 -0.38 2.61 10.95
CA ALA A 62 -1.72 2.48 11.51
C ALA A 62 -1.84 1.38 12.57
N LEU A 63 -0.94 0.39 12.58
CA LEU A 63 -0.87 -0.63 13.64
C LEU A 63 -0.27 -0.09 14.94
N VAL A 64 0.53 0.97 14.87
CA VAL A 64 1.28 1.54 16.01
C VAL A 64 0.61 2.83 16.50
N THR A 65 0.12 3.65 15.57
CA THR A 65 -0.43 4.97 15.81
C THR A 65 -1.86 5.03 15.25
N GLN A 66 -2.83 5.39 16.09
CA GLN A 66 -4.24 5.48 15.65
C GLN A 66 -4.60 6.82 14.98
N ASN A 67 -3.68 7.78 14.98
CA ASN A 67 -3.88 9.10 14.41
C ASN A 67 -3.24 9.19 13.01
N ASN A 68 -4.08 9.35 11.98
CA ASN A 68 -3.62 9.51 10.60
C ASN A 68 -2.74 10.75 10.42
N HIS A 69 -3.07 11.85 11.11
CA HIS A 69 -2.29 13.08 11.00
C HIS A 69 -0.83 12.86 11.40
N ASP A 70 -0.59 12.13 12.49
CA ASP A 70 0.77 11.89 13.00
C ASP A 70 1.56 10.97 12.05
N ILE A 71 0.90 9.98 11.44
CA ILE A 71 1.49 9.11 10.42
C ILE A 71 1.85 9.94 9.17
N LEU A 72 0.95 10.80 8.71
CA LEU A 72 1.17 11.64 7.53
C LEU A 72 2.25 12.69 7.80
N ALA A 73 2.31 13.25 9.00
CA ALA A 73 3.36 14.18 9.40
C ALA A 73 4.75 13.51 9.43
N ASP A 74 4.87 12.31 10.02
CA ASP A 74 6.13 11.54 9.98
C ASP A 74 6.51 11.15 8.55
N PHE A 75 5.53 10.81 7.73
CA PHE A 75 5.74 10.47 6.33
C PHE A 75 6.30 11.65 5.52
N VAL A 76 5.68 12.83 5.63
CA VAL A 76 6.14 14.06 4.97
C VAL A 76 7.51 14.51 5.48
N ALA A 77 7.80 14.32 6.78
CA ALA A 77 9.10 14.65 7.35
C ALA A 77 10.26 13.86 6.72
N ARG A 78 9.97 12.68 6.14
CA ARG A 78 10.93 11.83 5.43
C ARG A 78 11.13 12.23 3.97
N PHE A 79 10.38 13.20 3.45
CA PHE A 79 10.52 13.64 2.07
C PHE A 79 11.90 14.21 1.77
N VAL A 80 12.41 13.74 0.63
CA VAL A 80 13.69 14.12 0.04
C VAL A 80 13.44 14.47 -1.46
N GLU A 81 14.46 15.03 -2.14
CA GLU A 81 14.48 15.51 -3.54
C GLU A 81 13.11 15.81 -4.19
N ILE A 82 12.54 14.91 -5.01
CA ILE A 82 11.34 15.16 -5.82
C ILE A 82 10.12 15.34 -4.91
N LEU A 83 9.97 14.50 -3.89
CA LEU A 83 8.86 14.62 -2.94
C LEU A 83 8.99 15.87 -2.08
N ARG A 84 10.21 16.22 -1.68
CA ARG A 84 10.50 17.45 -0.95
C ARG A 84 10.24 18.67 -1.81
N ASN A 85 10.60 18.64 -3.10
CA ASN A 85 10.34 19.73 -4.01
C ASN A 85 8.83 19.90 -4.21
N TRP A 86 8.11 18.81 -4.48
CA TRP A 86 6.64 18.80 -4.56
C TRP A 86 5.98 19.36 -3.30
N TRP A 87 6.44 18.91 -2.13
CA TRP A 87 5.95 19.45 -0.86
C TRP A 87 6.28 20.93 -0.71
N THR A 88 7.46 21.38 -1.13
CA THR A 88 7.86 22.79 -0.98
C THR A 88 7.02 23.72 -1.87
N ILE A 89 6.77 23.34 -3.12
CA ILE A 89 5.97 24.14 -4.06
C ILE A 89 4.48 24.16 -3.72
N MET A 90 4.01 23.18 -2.95
CA MET A 90 2.61 23.08 -2.54
C MET A 90 2.21 24.27 -1.65
N GLY A 91 1.02 24.82 -1.92
CA GLY A 91 0.45 25.90 -1.11
C GLY A 91 0.16 25.46 0.32
N GLU A 92 0.16 26.39 1.27
CA GLU A 92 -0.06 26.07 2.69
C GLU A 92 -1.42 25.39 2.93
N ALA A 93 -2.47 25.86 2.24
CA ALA A 93 -3.80 25.25 2.32
C ALA A 93 -3.80 23.79 1.83
N ASP A 94 -3.06 23.49 0.76
CA ASP A 94 -2.96 22.15 0.19
C ASP A 94 -2.15 21.20 1.10
N LYS A 95 -1.11 21.72 1.76
CA LYS A 95 -0.34 20.98 2.77
C LYS A 95 -1.21 20.59 3.95
N VAL A 96 -1.97 21.53 4.49
CA VAL A 96 -2.93 21.28 5.58
C VAL A 96 -3.99 20.28 5.11
N TYR A 97 -4.54 20.48 3.91
CA TYR A 97 -5.51 19.55 3.34
C TYR A 97 -4.94 18.14 3.28
N PHE A 98 -3.71 17.97 2.79
CA PHE A 98 -3.02 16.68 2.70
C PHE A 98 -2.88 16.02 4.09
N LEU A 99 -2.40 16.76 5.10
CA LEU A 99 -2.18 16.23 6.46
C LEU A 99 -3.47 15.89 7.21
N CYS A 100 -4.60 16.48 6.83
CA CYS A 100 -5.91 16.17 7.41
C CYS A 100 -6.62 14.98 6.72
N GLN A 101 -6.04 14.41 5.67
CA GLN A 101 -6.65 13.28 4.98
C GLN A 101 -6.51 11.96 5.74
N ASN A 102 -7.32 10.98 5.33
CA ASN A 102 -7.03 9.59 5.66
C ASN A 102 -5.89 9.05 4.77
N LEU A 103 -5.28 7.95 5.21
CA LEU A 103 -4.09 7.38 4.56
C LEU A 103 -4.35 6.96 3.10
N ALA A 104 -5.55 6.46 2.78
CA ALA A 104 -5.89 6.06 1.41
C ALA A 104 -6.02 7.27 0.48
N GLU A 105 -6.60 8.35 0.97
CA GLU A 105 -6.76 9.59 0.21
C GLU A 105 -5.42 10.30 0.00
N ALA A 106 -4.51 10.27 0.98
CA ALA A 106 -3.13 10.74 0.80
C ALA A 106 -2.40 10.01 -0.35
N ILE A 107 -2.58 8.69 -0.47
CA ILE A 107 -2.04 7.90 -1.60
C ILE A 107 -2.70 8.31 -2.92
N ARG A 108 -4.02 8.51 -2.93
CA ARG A 108 -4.74 8.95 -4.12
C ARG A 108 -4.23 10.31 -4.62
N LEU A 109 -3.98 11.25 -3.70
CA LEU A 109 -3.41 12.56 -4.04
C LEU A 109 -2.02 12.43 -4.67
N MET A 110 -1.13 11.62 -4.09
CA MET A 110 0.18 11.36 -4.68
C MET A 110 0.09 10.63 -6.02
N HIS A 111 -0.84 9.70 -6.19
CA HIS A 111 -1.09 9.06 -7.48
C HIS A 111 -1.47 10.08 -8.56
N VAL A 112 -2.34 11.03 -8.24
CA VAL A 112 -2.73 12.10 -9.19
C VAL A 112 -1.51 12.96 -9.54
N ALA A 113 -0.74 13.39 -8.54
CA ALA A 113 0.41 14.27 -8.73
C ALA A 113 1.55 13.63 -9.54
N PHE A 114 1.85 12.35 -9.32
CA PHE A 114 3.06 11.73 -9.87
C PHE A 114 2.83 10.71 -11.00
N ILE A 115 1.59 10.21 -11.17
CA ILE A 115 1.30 9.19 -12.19
C ILE A 115 0.33 9.72 -13.24
N ARG A 116 -0.69 10.48 -12.83
CA ARG A 116 -1.73 10.93 -13.77
C ARG A 116 -1.29 12.13 -14.62
N ASN A 117 -0.39 12.97 -14.10
CA ASN A 117 0.16 14.13 -14.79
C ASN A 117 1.70 14.07 -14.86
N PRO A 118 2.29 13.39 -15.86
CA PRO A 118 3.73 13.31 -16.02
C PRO A 118 4.40 14.64 -16.42
N ASP A 119 3.65 15.63 -16.89
CA ASP A 119 4.20 16.95 -17.25
C ASP A 119 4.52 17.80 -16.02
N ASP A 120 3.72 17.72 -14.95
CA ASP A 120 3.97 18.39 -13.66
C ASP A 120 5.30 17.93 -13.02
N LEU A 121 5.70 16.68 -13.30
CA LEU A 121 6.98 16.10 -12.90
C LEU A 121 8.21 16.70 -13.62
N LYS A 122 8.03 17.24 -14.83
CA LYS A 122 9.12 17.90 -15.57
C LYS A 122 9.38 19.31 -15.04
N GLU A 123 8.35 19.95 -14.47
CA GLU A 123 8.44 21.28 -13.87
C GLU A 123 9.01 21.24 -12.44
N LEU A 124 8.97 20.07 -11.80
CA LEU A 124 9.58 19.78 -10.49
C LEU A 124 11.12 19.65 -10.53
N LYS A 125 11.78 20.06 -11.61
CA LYS A 125 13.20 19.79 -11.89
C LYS A 125 14.11 20.98 -11.62
#